data_AF-A0A2S1XGG0-F1
#
_entry.id   AF-A0A2S1XGG0-F1
#
_cell.length_a   1.000
_cell.length_b   1.000
_cell.length_c   1.000
_cell.angle_alpha   90.00
_cell.angle_beta   90.00
_cell.angle_gamma   90.00
#
_symmetry.space_group_name_H-M   'P 1'
#
loop_
_entity.id
_entity.type
_entity.pdbx_description
1 polymer ?
#
loop_
_entity_poly.entity_id
_entity_poly.type
_entity_poly.pdbx_seq_one_letter_code
_entity_poly.pdbx_strand_id
1 'polypeptide(L)'
;MATIIEALLAAIDHHQAGRLAEAATLYGRILDADPEQSDATQFLGVLHAQAGRPADGARLLRRALALRPDSAGGQSNLAGALQTMGDPAGAEAGYARALRLDPRLADAHASRAGALRDLNRVPEAARSAQRALALLPASTDALVNLAETALAGRRGEEAERAARRAAALAPGLPAAWMMLGSACAALKRWDEAEAAYRAALDRAPGYAAAWGNLGSLLAGLGRFDEALAAFATAEERGFSGPSLWSARGGALLAMARPVEALADFDRVLEARPGDAGMRWNRGFARLLAGDYENGWPEFDWRRHDARAEPPWRRFAQPTWTGGDIAGRTILLYAEQGLGDTLQFVRYVPLVAERGARVILEVQRPLLSVLSGLPGVEQLIARGDPLPDFDLECPLMSLPRAVGTGLDDVPAAVPYLHPDPQRAAAWSERLADGQGLRVGLVWAGNPRFPGDALRSPRLAGLRPVLDVPGVRFFGLQKGPGREDLERVAMPASFTDLGPYIADFADTAAIMANLDLVISSCTGPAHLAGALGVPVWVVLPLSPDWRWLLGREDSPWYPTARLFRQARVGDWTEVAGRVADALRAAALTT
;
A
#
# COMPACT_ATOMS: atom_id res chain seq x y z
N MET A 1 -65.35 11.54 7.19
CA MET A 1 -64.02 12.16 7.04
C MET A 1 -63.08 11.38 7.94
N ALA A 2 -61.97 10.87 7.43
CA ALA A 2 -60.94 10.28 8.28
C ALA A 2 -60.34 11.37 9.18
N THR A 3 -60.11 11.06 10.45
CA THR A 3 -59.43 11.95 11.39
C THR A 3 -57.94 12.08 11.02
N ILE A 4 -57.27 13.13 11.51
CA ILE A 4 -55.81 13.30 11.32
C ILE A 4 -55.04 12.08 11.86
N ILE A 5 -55.51 11.47 12.95
CA ILE A 5 -54.89 10.28 13.56
C ILE A 5 -55.02 9.06 12.63
N GLU A 6 -56.20 8.81 12.06
CA GLU A 6 -56.41 7.71 11.11
C GLU A 6 -55.58 7.89 9.84
N ALA A 7 -55.49 9.14 9.34
CA ALA A 7 -54.63 9.47 8.21
C ALA A 7 -53.14 9.25 8.52
N LEU A 8 -52.70 9.59 9.74
CA LEU A 8 -51.31 9.41 10.18
C LEU A 8 -50.94 7.93 10.29
N LEU A 9 -51.82 7.11 10.86
CA LEU A 9 -51.61 5.66 10.94
C LEU A 9 -51.53 5.04 9.54
N ALA A 10 -52.44 5.41 8.64
CA ALA A 10 -52.38 4.95 7.25
C ALA A 10 -51.07 5.37 6.56
N ALA A 11 -50.61 6.61 6.77
CA ALA A 11 -49.34 7.08 6.23
C ALA A 11 -48.15 6.26 6.74
N ILE A 12 -48.12 5.94 8.04
CA ILE A 12 -47.10 5.09 8.64
C ILE A 12 -47.14 3.67 8.07
N ASP A 13 -48.32 3.09 7.86
CA ASP A 13 -48.46 1.76 7.25
C ASP A 13 -47.95 1.75 5.81
N HIS A 14 -48.24 2.80 5.03
CA HIS A 14 -47.65 2.98 3.70
C HIS A 14 -46.13 3.09 3.77
N HIS A 15 -45.60 3.84 4.74
CA HIS A 15 -44.16 4.03 4.92
C HIS A 15 -43.47 2.71 5.28
N GLN A 16 -43.98 1.98 6.27
CA GLN A 16 -43.45 0.68 6.70
C GLN A 16 -43.52 -0.39 5.62
N ALA A 17 -44.53 -0.33 4.75
CA ALA A 17 -44.68 -1.23 3.62
C ALA A 17 -43.87 -0.81 2.38
N GLY A 18 -43.03 0.23 2.47
CA GLY A 18 -42.18 0.70 1.36
C GLY A 18 -42.94 1.47 0.26
N ARG A 19 -44.22 1.78 0.46
CA ARG A 19 -45.05 2.61 -0.43
C ARG A 19 -44.76 4.10 -0.16
N LEU A 20 -43.53 4.51 -0.48
CA LEU A 20 -42.99 5.82 -0.08
C LEU A 20 -43.73 7.00 -0.73
N ALA A 21 -44.21 6.86 -1.97
CA ALA A 21 -44.93 7.93 -2.66
C ALA A 21 -46.31 8.18 -2.02
N GLU A 22 -47.01 7.11 -1.67
CA GLU A 22 -48.30 7.16 -1.01
C GLU A 22 -48.16 7.69 0.43
N ALA A 23 -47.14 7.24 1.16
CA ALA A 23 -46.82 7.77 2.49
C ALA A 23 -46.51 9.27 2.44
N ALA A 24 -45.65 9.70 1.51
CA ALA A 24 -45.31 11.13 1.35
C ALA A 24 -46.54 11.98 1.02
N THR A 25 -47.44 11.47 0.16
CA THR A 25 -48.68 12.16 -0.19
C THR A 25 -49.59 12.31 1.02
N LEU A 26 -49.74 11.26 1.84
CA LEU A 26 -50.56 11.32 3.04
C LEU A 26 -49.97 12.23 4.12
N TYR A 27 -48.65 12.17 4.36
CA TYR A 27 -47.99 13.11 5.26
C TYR A 27 -48.16 14.56 4.78
N GLY A 28 -48.05 14.82 3.47
CA GLY A 28 -48.29 16.14 2.90
C GLY A 28 -49.71 16.65 3.19
N ARG A 29 -50.73 15.82 2.91
CA ARG A 29 -52.14 16.18 3.19
C ARG A 29 -52.43 16.43 4.66
N ILE A 30 -51.77 15.70 5.56
CA ILE A 30 -51.86 15.93 7.01
C ILE A 30 -51.29 17.30 7.35
N LEU A 31 -50.13 17.66 6.78
CA LEU A 31 -49.48 18.95 7.02
C LEU A 31 -50.17 20.13 6.36
N ASP A 32 -50.92 19.91 5.28
CA ASP A 32 -51.80 20.93 4.69
C ASP A 32 -53.00 21.23 5.61
N ALA A 33 -53.54 20.21 6.27
CA ALA A 33 -54.66 20.34 7.21
C ALA A 33 -54.22 20.83 8.59
N ASP A 34 -53.03 20.44 9.05
CA ASP A 34 -52.44 20.84 10.32
C ASP A 34 -50.91 20.99 10.18
N PRO A 35 -50.43 22.22 9.88
CA PRO A 35 -49.01 22.50 9.71
C PRO A 35 -48.14 22.28 10.95
N GLU A 36 -48.72 22.11 12.15
CA GLU A 36 -48.00 21.91 13.40
C GLU A 36 -47.99 20.43 13.86
N GLN A 37 -48.47 19.49 13.02
CA GLN A 37 -48.32 18.05 13.30
C GLN A 37 -46.85 17.61 13.28
N SER A 38 -46.27 17.52 14.47
CA SER A 38 -44.87 17.14 14.70
C SER A 38 -44.55 15.73 14.16
N ASP A 39 -45.44 14.75 14.37
CA ASP A 39 -45.21 13.37 13.90
C ASP A 39 -45.21 13.24 12.38
N ALA A 40 -46.19 13.85 11.70
CA ALA A 40 -46.22 13.88 10.24
C ALA A 40 -45.00 14.60 9.65
N THR A 41 -44.58 15.71 10.26
CA THR A 41 -43.35 16.43 9.87
C THR A 41 -42.11 15.56 10.05
N GLN A 42 -42.02 14.82 11.17
CA GLN A 42 -40.89 13.94 11.48
C GLN A 42 -40.79 12.78 10.48
N PHE A 43 -41.89 12.04 10.25
CA PHE A 43 -41.88 10.88 9.35
C PHE A 43 -41.68 11.28 7.90
N LEU A 44 -42.25 12.40 7.45
CA LEU A 44 -41.94 12.96 6.12
C LEU A 44 -40.45 13.29 6.01
N GLY A 45 -39.85 13.87 7.05
CA GLY A 45 -38.40 14.12 7.10
C GLY A 45 -37.56 12.85 6.97
N VAL A 46 -37.91 11.78 7.69
CA VAL A 46 -37.26 10.46 7.56
C VAL A 46 -37.40 9.92 6.14
N LEU A 47 -38.60 10.01 5.55
CA LEU A 47 -38.87 9.54 4.20
C LEU A 47 -38.03 10.29 3.16
N HIS A 48 -37.93 11.62 3.26
CA HIS A 48 -37.07 12.40 2.38
C HIS A 48 -35.60 11.98 2.48
N ALA A 49 -35.10 11.72 3.69
CA ALA A 49 -33.75 11.22 3.88
C ALA A 49 -33.54 9.83 3.23
N GLN A 50 -34.49 8.90 3.43
CA GLN A 50 -34.47 7.57 2.82
C GLN A 50 -34.56 7.62 1.28
N ALA A 51 -35.28 8.60 0.73
CA ALA A 51 -35.44 8.81 -0.70
C ALA A 51 -34.26 9.58 -1.36
N GLY A 52 -33.09 9.65 -0.70
CA GLY A 52 -31.91 10.30 -1.25
C GLY A 52 -31.94 11.83 -1.21
N ARG A 53 -32.85 12.44 -0.43
CA ARG A 53 -32.94 13.90 -0.22
C ARG A 53 -32.66 14.26 1.24
N PRO A 54 -31.45 13.97 1.77
CA PRO A 54 -31.17 14.11 3.19
C PRO A 54 -31.18 15.57 3.68
N ALA A 55 -30.90 16.55 2.81
CA ALA A 55 -31.00 17.97 3.16
C ALA A 55 -32.45 18.41 3.42
N ASP A 56 -33.39 17.96 2.57
CA ASP A 56 -34.83 18.19 2.78
C ASP A 56 -35.32 17.46 4.03
N GLY A 57 -34.87 16.22 4.21
CA GLY A 57 -35.17 15.43 5.39
C GLY A 57 -34.72 16.14 6.68
N ALA A 58 -33.47 16.60 6.72
CA ALA A 58 -32.91 17.32 7.86
C ALA A 58 -33.67 18.64 8.14
N ARG A 59 -34.10 19.37 7.11
CA ARG A 59 -34.93 20.58 7.27
C ARG A 59 -36.26 20.26 7.95
N LEU A 60 -36.96 19.22 7.50
CA LEU A 60 -38.22 18.78 8.10
C LEU A 60 -38.01 18.27 9.53
N LEU A 61 -36.96 17.50 9.78
CA LEU A 61 -36.63 16.99 11.12
C LEU A 61 -36.30 18.13 12.10
N ARG A 62 -35.59 19.17 11.66
CA ARG A 62 -35.38 20.38 12.46
C ARG A 62 -36.69 21.10 12.80
N ARG A 63 -37.63 21.19 11.84
CA ARG A 63 -38.98 21.74 12.09
C ARG A 63 -39.76 20.90 13.10
N ALA A 64 -39.75 19.57 12.96
CA ALA A 64 -40.40 18.68 13.91
C ALA A 64 -39.83 18.83 15.33
N LEU A 65 -38.52 19.01 15.45
CA LEU A 65 -37.83 19.25 16.72
C LEU A 65 -38.05 20.65 17.29
N ALA A 66 -38.38 21.66 16.47
CA ALA A 66 -38.80 22.96 16.96
C ALA A 66 -40.17 22.88 17.66
N LEU A 67 -41.05 21.99 17.17
CA LEU A 67 -42.36 21.72 17.75
C LEU A 67 -42.29 20.81 18.99
N ARG A 68 -41.39 19.81 18.97
CA ARG A 68 -41.13 18.90 20.11
C ARG A 68 -39.62 18.71 20.36
N PRO A 69 -38.99 19.59 21.16
CA PRO A 69 -37.53 19.57 21.37
C PRO A 69 -36.99 18.36 22.16
N ASP A 70 -37.87 17.67 22.88
CA ASP A 70 -37.61 16.53 23.76
C ASP A 70 -37.80 15.16 23.07
N SER A 71 -38.12 15.14 21.77
CA SER A 71 -38.24 13.90 20.99
C SER A 71 -36.86 13.26 20.77
N ALA A 72 -36.53 12.24 21.58
CA ALA A 72 -35.30 11.48 21.44
C ALA A 72 -35.18 10.79 20.06
N GLY A 73 -36.29 10.23 19.55
CA GLY A 73 -36.38 9.66 18.21
C GLY A 73 -36.17 10.70 17.11
N GLY A 74 -36.74 11.91 17.26
CA GLY A 74 -36.54 13.02 16.33
C GLY A 74 -35.07 13.48 16.27
N GLN A 75 -34.39 13.54 17.42
CA GLN A 75 -32.96 13.86 17.49
C GLN A 75 -32.11 12.78 16.79
N SER A 76 -32.44 11.50 17.01
CA SER A 76 -31.75 10.38 16.34
C SER A 76 -31.96 10.39 14.83
N ASN A 77 -33.18 10.69 14.37
CA ASN A 77 -33.48 10.78 12.94
C ASN A 77 -32.75 11.96 12.27
N LEU A 78 -32.70 13.13 12.93
CA LEU A 78 -31.91 14.26 12.43
C LEU A 78 -30.42 13.92 12.36
N ALA A 79 -29.89 13.24 13.37
CA ALA A 79 -28.50 12.77 13.38
C ALA A 79 -28.20 11.84 12.21
N GLY A 80 -29.10 10.90 11.91
CA GLY A 80 -28.99 10.02 10.73
C GLY A 80 -28.96 10.81 9.42
N ALA A 81 -29.85 11.79 9.25
CA ALA A 81 -29.86 12.64 8.05
C ALA A 81 -28.56 13.45 7.90
N LEU A 82 -28.03 14.02 8.99
CA LEU A 82 -26.74 14.71 9.00
C LEU A 82 -25.58 13.78 8.63
N GLN A 83 -25.61 12.54 9.11
CA GLN A 83 -24.62 11.54 8.75
C GLN A 83 -24.64 11.25 7.25
N THR A 84 -25.82 11.06 6.65
CA THR A 84 -25.96 10.86 5.19
C THR A 84 -25.51 12.09 4.39
N MET A 85 -25.57 13.29 4.97
CA MET A 85 -25.03 14.52 4.36
C MET A 85 -23.51 14.66 4.49
N GLY A 86 -22.82 13.72 5.16
CA GLY A 86 -21.39 13.80 5.40
C GLY A 86 -20.99 14.73 6.55
N ASP A 87 -21.90 14.99 7.50
CA ASP A 87 -21.63 15.72 8.75
C ASP A 87 -21.59 14.76 9.95
N PRO A 88 -20.50 13.98 10.13
CA PRO A 88 -20.41 13.00 11.22
C PRO A 88 -20.29 13.68 12.59
N ALA A 89 -19.80 14.92 12.66
CA ALA A 89 -19.72 15.69 13.90
C ALA A 89 -21.12 16.12 14.38
N GLY A 90 -21.93 16.66 13.48
CA GLY A 90 -23.34 16.97 13.75
C GLY A 90 -24.16 15.72 14.08
N ALA A 91 -23.90 14.61 13.36
CA ALA A 91 -24.53 13.33 13.66
C ALA A 91 -24.20 12.84 15.08
N GLU A 92 -22.92 12.83 15.48
CA GLU A 92 -22.53 12.41 16.83
C GLU A 92 -23.18 13.27 17.92
N ALA A 93 -23.20 14.60 17.74
CA ALA A 93 -23.85 15.51 18.66
C ALA A 93 -25.36 15.25 18.78
N GLY A 94 -26.02 14.98 17.65
CA GLY A 94 -27.44 14.64 17.59
C GLY A 94 -27.76 13.32 18.28
N TYR A 95 -27.00 12.25 18.01
CA TYR A 95 -27.15 10.98 18.70
C TYR A 95 -26.86 11.09 20.20
N ALA A 96 -25.81 11.84 20.59
CA ALA A 96 -25.51 12.09 21.99
C ALA A 96 -26.65 12.83 22.70
N ARG A 97 -27.33 13.74 22.01
CA ARG A 97 -28.53 14.41 22.53
C ARG A 97 -29.72 13.45 22.66
N ALA A 98 -29.98 12.64 21.63
CA ALA A 98 -31.01 11.60 21.67
C ALA A 98 -30.82 10.66 22.87
N LEU A 99 -29.58 10.23 23.11
CA LEU A 99 -29.21 9.31 24.19
C LEU A 99 -29.20 9.94 25.59
N ARG A 100 -29.13 11.27 25.69
CA ARG A 100 -29.38 11.98 26.96
C ARG A 100 -30.87 12.01 27.31
N LEU A 101 -31.73 12.11 26.29
CA LEU A 101 -33.19 12.12 26.46
C LEU A 101 -33.71 10.70 26.74
N ASP A 102 -33.21 9.70 26.02
CA ASP A 102 -33.49 8.29 26.28
C ASP A 102 -32.23 7.41 26.11
N PRO A 103 -31.59 7.01 27.23
CA PRO A 103 -30.40 6.15 27.21
C PRO A 103 -30.64 4.72 26.70
N ARG A 104 -31.90 4.30 26.51
CA ARG A 104 -32.28 2.94 26.12
C ARG A 104 -32.56 2.78 24.62
N LEU A 105 -32.40 3.84 23.83
CA LEU A 105 -32.52 3.78 22.36
C LEU A 105 -31.36 2.97 21.76
N ALA A 106 -31.57 1.65 21.61
CA ALA A 106 -30.58 0.74 21.07
C ALA A 106 -30.11 1.15 19.66
N ASP A 107 -31.05 1.55 18.79
CA ASP A 107 -30.75 1.97 17.42
C ASP A 107 -29.91 3.25 17.38
N ALA A 108 -30.14 4.21 18.29
CA ALA A 108 -29.33 5.41 18.40
C ALA A 108 -27.89 5.09 18.85
N HIS A 109 -27.71 4.13 19.77
CA HIS A 109 -26.37 3.64 20.14
C HIS A 109 -25.67 2.95 18.96
N ALA A 110 -26.39 2.15 18.17
CA ALA A 110 -25.85 1.47 16.99
C ALA A 110 -25.41 2.47 15.91
N SER A 111 -26.29 3.41 15.54
CA SER A 111 -25.98 4.42 14.50
C SER A 111 -24.91 5.41 14.95
N ARG A 112 -24.87 5.76 16.25
CA ARG A 112 -23.77 6.58 16.82
C ARG A 112 -22.41 5.91 16.65
N ALA A 113 -22.33 4.58 16.66
CA ALA A 113 -21.06 3.88 16.41
C ALA A 113 -20.50 4.20 15.01
N GLY A 114 -21.36 4.29 13.99
CA GLY A 114 -20.99 4.72 12.65
C GLY A 114 -20.42 6.14 12.65
N ALA A 115 -21.13 7.10 13.23
CA ALA A 115 -20.68 8.50 13.26
C ALA A 115 -19.35 8.67 14.01
N LEU A 116 -19.17 7.94 15.12
CA LEU A 116 -17.91 7.93 15.87
C LEU A 116 -16.76 7.31 15.06
N ARG A 117 -17.02 6.30 14.24
CA ARG A 117 -16.02 5.72 13.35
C ARG A 117 -15.61 6.70 12.25
N ASP A 118 -16.57 7.43 11.67
CA ASP A 118 -16.29 8.46 10.66
C ASP A 118 -15.44 9.62 11.22
N LEU A 119 -15.55 9.87 12.54
CA LEU A 119 -14.69 10.79 13.30
C LEU A 119 -13.37 10.17 13.79
N ASN A 120 -13.05 8.93 13.38
CA ASN A 120 -11.89 8.16 13.83
C ASN A 120 -11.82 7.92 15.37
N ARG A 121 -12.95 7.98 16.06
CA ARG A 121 -13.10 7.73 17.52
C ARG A 121 -13.43 6.26 17.79
N VAL A 122 -12.59 5.34 17.28
CA VAL A 122 -12.84 3.89 17.27
C VAL A 122 -13.17 3.28 18.65
N PRO A 123 -12.48 3.62 19.76
CA PRO A 123 -12.81 3.06 21.07
C PRO A 123 -14.21 3.48 21.57
N GLU A 124 -14.65 4.69 21.22
CA GLU A 124 -15.99 5.18 21.58
C GLU A 124 -17.06 4.52 20.71
N ALA A 125 -16.78 4.35 19.42
CA ALA A 125 -17.66 3.61 18.51
C ALA A 125 -17.92 2.19 19.05
N ALA A 126 -16.87 1.52 19.54
CA ALA A 126 -16.96 0.15 20.05
C ALA A 126 -17.89 0.09 21.28
N ARG A 127 -17.73 1.02 22.22
CA ARG A 127 -18.60 1.12 23.40
C ARG A 127 -20.06 1.40 23.00
N SER A 128 -20.28 2.25 22.00
CA SER A 128 -21.62 2.56 21.50
C SER A 128 -22.30 1.32 20.90
N ALA A 129 -21.60 0.59 20.01
CA ALA A 129 -22.13 -0.65 19.42
C ALA A 129 -22.37 -1.74 20.48
N GLN A 130 -21.46 -1.91 21.45
CA GLN A 130 -21.64 -2.84 22.57
C GLN A 130 -22.84 -2.47 23.44
N ARG A 131 -23.07 -1.17 23.68
CA ARG A 131 -24.24 -0.71 24.44
C ARG A 131 -25.54 -0.99 23.71
N ALA A 132 -25.59 -0.81 22.39
CA ALA A 132 -26.73 -1.22 21.58
C ALA A 132 -27.05 -2.71 21.75
N LEU A 133 -26.02 -3.57 21.72
CA LEU A 133 -26.17 -5.03 21.92
C LEU A 133 -26.55 -5.43 23.34
N ALA A 134 -26.17 -4.65 24.35
CA ALA A 134 -26.60 -4.89 25.72
C ALA A 134 -28.11 -4.59 25.90
N LEU A 135 -28.63 -3.62 25.15
CA LEU A 135 -30.06 -3.25 25.16
C LEU A 135 -30.89 -4.19 24.26
N LEU A 136 -30.35 -4.55 23.09
CA LEU A 136 -31.00 -5.44 22.13
C LEU A 136 -29.98 -6.46 21.58
N PRO A 137 -29.82 -7.61 22.26
CA PRO A 137 -28.80 -8.61 21.89
C PRO A 137 -28.93 -9.18 20.48
N ALA A 138 -30.15 -9.21 19.92
CA ALA A 138 -30.43 -9.74 18.59
C ALA A 138 -30.41 -8.68 17.47
N SER A 139 -29.97 -7.44 17.76
CA SER A 139 -29.87 -6.38 16.74
C SER A 139 -28.76 -6.70 15.73
N THR A 140 -29.16 -7.01 14.50
CA THR A 140 -28.20 -7.29 13.41
C THR A 140 -27.43 -6.04 13.00
N ASP A 141 -28.05 -4.87 13.03
CA ASP A 141 -27.39 -3.60 12.70
C ASP A 141 -26.32 -3.25 13.73
N ALA A 142 -26.58 -3.48 15.02
CA ALA A 142 -25.58 -3.30 16.06
C ALA A 142 -24.43 -4.30 15.94
N LEU A 143 -24.69 -5.54 15.51
CA LEU A 143 -23.64 -6.54 15.25
C LEU A 143 -22.78 -6.18 14.04
N VAL A 144 -23.39 -5.71 12.94
CA VAL A 144 -22.67 -5.23 11.75
C VAL A 144 -21.81 -4.02 12.11
N ASN A 145 -22.36 -3.04 12.83
CA ASN A 145 -21.59 -1.89 13.31
C ASN A 145 -20.45 -2.29 14.24
N LEU A 146 -20.66 -3.24 15.15
CA LEU A 146 -19.60 -3.78 16.00
C LEU A 146 -18.49 -4.44 15.16
N ALA A 147 -18.86 -5.24 14.16
CA ALA A 147 -17.89 -5.89 13.29
C ALA A 147 -17.05 -4.88 12.51
N GLU A 148 -17.70 -3.86 11.94
CA GLU A 148 -17.03 -2.78 11.21
C GLU A 148 -16.12 -1.94 12.11
N THR A 149 -16.57 -1.61 13.32
CA THR A 149 -15.73 -0.93 14.32
C THR A 149 -14.57 -1.80 14.82
N ALA A 150 -14.76 -3.11 14.94
CA ALA A 150 -13.70 -4.04 15.28
C ALA A 150 -12.63 -4.10 14.18
N LEU A 151 -13.03 -4.13 12.90
CA LEU A 151 -12.11 -4.03 11.76
C LEU A 151 -11.32 -2.72 11.76
N ALA A 152 -11.98 -1.58 11.97
CA ALA A 152 -11.32 -0.27 12.07
C ALA A 152 -10.28 -0.24 13.21
N GLY A 153 -10.54 -0.95 14.30
CA GLY A 153 -9.63 -1.12 15.43
C GLY A 153 -8.62 -2.27 15.29
N ARG A 154 -8.49 -2.90 14.11
CA ARG A 154 -7.63 -4.08 13.86
C ARG A 154 -7.90 -5.28 14.77
N ARG A 155 -9.14 -5.44 15.25
CA ARG A 155 -9.60 -6.56 16.10
C ARG A 155 -10.34 -7.60 15.26
N GLY A 156 -9.59 -8.33 14.41
CA GLY A 156 -10.15 -9.27 13.44
C GLY A 156 -11.04 -10.37 14.03
N GLU A 157 -10.65 -10.98 15.15
CA GLU A 157 -11.43 -12.04 15.79
C GLU A 157 -12.77 -11.55 16.35
N GLU A 158 -12.80 -10.35 16.92
CA GLU A 158 -14.05 -9.75 17.41
C GLU A 158 -14.97 -9.40 16.25
N ALA A 159 -14.41 -8.89 15.15
CA ALA A 159 -15.16 -8.64 13.93
C ALA A 159 -15.79 -9.92 13.38
N GLU A 160 -15.03 -11.02 13.34
CA GLU A 160 -15.53 -12.32 12.89
C GLU A 160 -16.67 -12.82 13.78
N ARG A 161 -16.51 -12.78 15.10
CA ARG A 161 -17.56 -13.22 16.05
C ARG A 161 -18.85 -12.42 15.86
N ALA A 162 -18.75 -11.10 15.74
CA ALA A 162 -19.91 -10.23 15.54
C ALA A 162 -20.58 -10.49 14.17
N ALA A 163 -19.80 -10.60 13.09
CA ALA A 163 -20.31 -10.84 11.75
C ALA A 163 -20.97 -12.23 11.61
N ARG A 164 -20.36 -13.29 12.16
CA ARG A 164 -20.97 -14.64 12.17
C ARG A 164 -22.29 -14.66 12.93
N ARG A 165 -22.37 -13.94 14.06
CA ARG A 165 -23.63 -13.82 14.82
C ARG A 165 -24.69 -13.06 14.03
N ALA A 166 -24.32 -11.97 13.32
CA ALA A 166 -25.24 -11.25 12.46
C ALA A 166 -25.76 -12.14 11.32
N ALA A 167 -24.88 -12.89 10.67
CA ALA A 167 -25.23 -13.82 9.60
C ALA A 167 -26.09 -14.99 10.09
N ALA A 168 -25.92 -15.45 11.34
CA ALA A 168 -26.77 -16.48 11.93
C ALA A 168 -28.18 -15.96 12.25
N LEU A 169 -28.30 -14.73 12.75
CA LEU A 169 -29.59 -14.11 13.09
C LEU A 169 -30.38 -13.68 11.85
N ALA A 170 -29.69 -13.19 10.82
CA ALA A 170 -30.29 -12.82 9.54
C ALA A 170 -29.46 -13.40 8.38
N PRO A 171 -29.68 -14.68 8.02
CA PRO A 171 -28.93 -15.32 6.94
C PRO A 171 -29.04 -14.60 5.61
N GLY A 172 -30.13 -13.88 5.35
CA GLY A 172 -30.33 -13.09 4.12
C GLY A 172 -29.65 -11.71 4.10
N LEU A 173 -29.05 -11.24 5.20
CA LEU A 173 -28.48 -9.89 5.30
C LEU A 173 -27.10 -9.81 4.62
N PRO A 174 -26.95 -9.15 3.45
CA PRO A 174 -25.69 -9.12 2.70
C PRO A 174 -24.55 -8.44 3.48
N ALA A 175 -24.87 -7.41 4.27
CA ALA A 175 -23.91 -6.66 5.07
C ALA A 175 -23.18 -7.55 6.09
N ALA A 176 -23.86 -8.54 6.69
CA ALA A 176 -23.25 -9.47 7.63
C ALA A 176 -22.19 -10.35 6.97
N TRP A 177 -22.48 -10.86 5.76
CA TRP A 177 -21.54 -11.68 4.98
C TRP A 177 -20.36 -10.86 4.45
N MET A 178 -20.59 -9.62 4.03
CA MET A 178 -19.50 -8.71 3.66
C MET A 178 -18.56 -8.43 4.84
N MET A 179 -19.11 -8.18 6.03
CA MET A 179 -18.29 -8.00 7.24
C MET A 179 -17.54 -9.27 7.62
N LEU A 180 -18.15 -10.44 7.45
CA LEU A 180 -17.48 -11.72 7.66
C LEU A 180 -16.30 -11.90 6.70
N GLY A 181 -16.48 -11.57 5.42
CA GLY A 181 -15.41 -11.60 4.43
C GLY A 181 -14.24 -10.69 4.82
N SER A 182 -14.54 -9.45 5.24
CA SER A 182 -13.51 -8.51 5.70
C SER A 182 -12.80 -8.96 6.98
N ALA A 183 -13.51 -9.60 7.91
CA ALA A 183 -12.92 -10.19 9.11
C ALA A 183 -11.98 -11.35 8.78
N CYS A 184 -12.41 -12.28 7.92
CA CYS A 184 -11.58 -13.38 7.45
C CYS A 184 -10.34 -12.87 6.69
N ALA A 185 -10.49 -11.84 5.84
CA ALA A 185 -9.37 -11.21 5.14
C ALA A 185 -8.37 -10.57 6.11
N ALA A 186 -8.83 -9.86 7.14
CA ALA A 186 -7.97 -9.28 8.17
C ALA A 186 -7.19 -10.36 8.96
N LEU A 187 -7.77 -11.56 9.08
CA LEU A 187 -7.14 -12.74 9.70
C LEU A 187 -6.34 -13.59 8.69
N LYS A 188 -6.19 -13.14 7.44
CA LYS A 188 -5.47 -13.84 6.35
C LYS A 188 -6.06 -15.22 6.01
N ARG A 189 -7.35 -15.43 6.29
CA ARG A 189 -8.12 -16.64 5.92
C ARG A 189 -8.78 -16.41 4.56
N TRP A 190 -7.98 -16.50 3.50
CA TRP A 190 -8.34 -16.02 2.16
C TRP A 190 -9.54 -16.76 1.55
N ASP A 191 -9.57 -18.09 1.63
CA ASP A 191 -10.64 -18.90 1.06
C ASP A 191 -11.99 -18.59 1.72
N GLU A 192 -11.99 -18.43 3.05
CA GLU A 192 -13.19 -18.05 3.79
C GLU A 192 -13.62 -16.62 3.52
N ALA A 193 -12.66 -15.71 3.32
CA ALA A 193 -12.95 -14.34 2.94
C ALA A 193 -13.66 -14.27 1.57
N GLU A 194 -13.13 -14.98 0.57
CA GLU A 194 -13.74 -15.03 -0.76
C GLU A 194 -15.13 -15.68 -0.70
N ALA A 195 -15.26 -16.82 0.00
CA ALA A 195 -16.55 -17.49 0.16
C ALA A 195 -17.60 -16.57 0.80
N ALA A 196 -17.22 -15.80 1.82
CA ALA A 196 -18.13 -14.87 2.49
C ALA A 196 -18.49 -13.66 1.62
N TYR A 197 -17.55 -13.10 0.84
CA TYR A 197 -17.88 -12.04 -0.12
C TYR A 197 -18.81 -12.54 -1.23
N ARG A 198 -18.57 -13.73 -1.79
CA ARG A 198 -19.47 -14.35 -2.77
C ARG A 198 -20.84 -14.62 -2.15
N ALA A 199 -20.90 -15.10 -0.92
CA ALA A 199 -22.17 -15.27 -0.20
C ALA A 199 -22.95 -13.95 -0.03
N ALA A 200 -22.28 -12.82 0.19
CA ALA A 200 -22.93 -11.51 0.21
C ALA A 200 -23.53 -11.15 -1.17
N LEU A 201 -22.80 -11.45 -2.25
CA LEU A 201 -23.21 -11.18 -3.62
C LEU A 201 -24.32 -12.12 -4.12
N ASP A 202 -24.35 -13.37 -3.68
CA ASP A 202 -25.45 -14.31 -3.99
C ASP A 202 -26.80 -13.81 -3.45
N ARG A 203 -26.77 -13.12 -2.31
CA ARG A 203 -27.96 -12.55 -1.66
C ARG A 203 -28.37 -11.22 -2.25
N ALA A 204 -27.40 -10.41 -2.62
CA ALA A 204 -27.63 -9.13 -3.26
C ALA A 204 -26.57 -8.89 -4.34
N PRO A 205 -26.82 -9.31 -5.59
CA PRO A 205 -25.88 -9.09 -6.69
C PRO A 205 -25.58 -7.62 -6.95
N GLY A 206 -26.50 -6.72 -6.53
CA GLY A 206 -26.38 -5.27 -6.55
C GLY A 206 -25.51 -4.66 -5.45
N TYR A 207 -24.96 -5.45 -4.53
CA TYR A 207 -24.24 -4.92 -3.37
C TYR A 207 -22.82 -4.47 -3.73
N ALA A 208 -22.72 -3.26 -4.25
CA ALA A 208 -21.52 -2.70 -4.87
C ALA A 208 -20.27 -2.70 -3.97
N ALA A 209 -20.43 -2.44 -2.67
CA ALA A 209 -19.32 -2.48 -1.71
C ALA A 209 -18.69 -3.89 -1.57
N ALA A 210 -19.49 -4.95 -1.69
CA ALA A 210 -18.97 -6.32 -1.64
C ALA A 210 -18.13 -6.66 -2.88
N TRP A 211 -18.50 -6.16 -4.06
CA TRP A 211 -17.67 -6.27 -5.27
C TRP A 211 -16.31 -5.56 -5.11
N GLY A 212 -16.29 -4.35 -4.54
CA GLY A 212 -15.03 -3.62 -4.29
C GLY A 212 -14.10 -4.35 -3.31
N ASN A 213 -14.65 -4.95 -2.27
CA ASN A 213 -13.89 -5.75 -1.31
C ASN A 213 -13.39 -7.07 -1.93
N LEU A 214 -14.23 -7.75 -2.72
CA LEU A 214 -13.84 -8.94 -3.46
C LEU A 214 -12.70 -8.63 -4.44
N GLY A 215 -12.80 -7.54 -5.20
CA GLY A 215 -11.73 -7.09 -6.10
C GLY A 215 -10.41 -6.84 -5.36
N SER A 216 -10.46 -6.20 -4.18
CA SER A 216 -9.28 -5.98 -3.34
C SER A 216 -8.65 -7.28 -2.85
N LEU A 217 -9.48 -8.26 -2.44
CA LEU A 217 -9.00 -9.59 -2.06
C LEU A 217 -8.35 -10.31 -3.24
N LEU A 218 -9.01 -10.36 -4.39
CA LEU A 218 -8.53 -11.02 -5.60
C LEU A 218 -7.21 -10.41 -6.09
N ALA A 219 -7.06 -9.08 -6.02
CA ALA A 219 -5.82 -8.40 -6.31
C ALA A 219 -4.70 -8.82 -5.34
N GLY A 220 -4.99 -8.92 -4.04
CA GLY A 220 -4.05 -9.43 -3.03
C GLY A 220 -3.63 -10.88 -3.26
N LEU A 221 -4.49 -11.69 -3.91
CA LEU A 221 -4.21 -13.07 -4.30
C LEU A 221 -3.55 -13.19 -5.68
N GLY A 222 -3.27 -12.08 -6.37
CA GLY A 222 -2.68 -12.08 -7.71
C GLY A 222 -3.63 -12.47 -8.85
N ARG A 223 -4.94 -12.61 -8.59
CA ARG A 223 -5.99 -12.90 -9.58
C ARG A 223 -6.48 -11.60 -10.22
N PHE A 224 -5.58 -10.92 -10.92
CA PHE A 224 -5.79 -9.52 -11.29
C PHE A 224 -6.91 -9.30 -12.32
N ASP A 225 -7.11 -10.20 -13.28
CA ASP A 225 -8.19 -10.07 -14.26
C ASP A 225 -9.57 -10.11 -13.59
N GLU A 226 -9.76 -11.06 -12.67
CA GLU A 226 -10.99 -11.15 -11.86
C GLU A 226 -11.13 -9.93 -10.93
N ALA A 227 -10.02 -9.43 -10.38
CA ALA A 227 -10.02 -8.23 -9.56
C ALA A 227 -10.50 -6.99 -10.34
N LEU A 228 -9.99 -6.77 -11.56
CA LEU A 228 -10.41 -5.67 -12.42
C LEU A 228 -11.89 -5.77 -12.80
N ALA A 229 -12.37 -6.97 -13.13
CA ALA A 229 -13.79 -7.20 -13.41
C ALA A 229 -14.68 -6.89 -12.18
N ALA A 230 -14.25 -7.28 -10.98
CA ALA A 230 -14.94 -6.97 -9.75
C ALA A 230 -14.96 -5.46 -9.45
N PHE A 231 -13.84 -4.75 -9.65
CA PHE A 231 -13.80 -3.29 -9.50
C PHE A 231 -14.69 -2.57 -10.51
N ALA A 232 -14.70 -3.00 -11.77
CA ALA A 232 -15.61 -2.44 -12.79
C ALA A 232 -17.08 -2.64 -12.40
N THR A 233 -17.44 -3.86 -11.97
CA THR A 233 -18.80 -4.16 -11.50
C THR A 233 -19.18 -3.32 -10.28
N ALA A 234 -18.26 -3.11 -9.32
CA ALA A 234 -18.51 -2.26 -8.17
C ALA A 234 -18.84 -0.82 -8.58
N GLU A 235 -18.07 -0.25 -9.53
CA GLU A 235 -18.28 1.11 -10.04
C GLU A 235 -19.59 1.23 -10.83
N GLU A 236 -19.92 0.27 -11.69
CA GLU A 236 -21.20 0.19 -12.42
C GLU A 236 -22.41 0.15 -11.47
N ARG A 237 -22.25 -0.45 -10.29
CA ARG A 237 -23.30 -0.56 -9.27
C ARG A 237 -23.30 0.61 -8.27
N GLY A 238 -22.55 1.67 -8.56
CA GLY A 238 -22.56 2.92 -7.79
C GLY A 238 -21.59 2.98 -6.62
N PHE A 239 -20.71 1.99 -6.44
CA PHE A 239 -19.59 2.10 -5.50
C PHE A 239 -18.39 2.69 -6.24
N SER A 240 -18.19 3.99 -6.07
CA SER A 240 -17.04 4.71 -6.63
C SER A 240 -16.45 5.62 -5.55
N GLY A 241 -15.18 5.96 -5.71
CA GLY A 241 -14.49 6.87 -4.79
C GLY A 241 -13.05 6.46 -4.52
N PRO A 242 -12.32 7.26 -3.72
CA PRO A 242 -10.88 7.13 -3.56
C PRO A 242 -10.40 5.73 -3.14
N SER A 243 -11.16 5.02 -2.31
CA SER A 243 -10.77 3.68 -1.85
C SER A 243 -10.75 2.65 -2.99
N LEU A 244 -11.75 2.69 -3.89
CA LEU A 244 -11.81 1.79 -5.04
C LEU A 244 -10.73 2.14 -6.06
N TRP A 245 -10.57 3.42 -6.40
CA TRP A 245 -9.56 3.88 -7.36
C TRP A 245 -8.15 3.54 -6.86
N SER A 246 -7.86 3.75 -5.57
CA SER A 246 -6.57 3.37 -4.98
C SER A 246 -6.30 1.87 -5.11
N ALA A 247 -7.31 1.03 -4.84
CA ALA A 247 -7.18 -0.43 -4.93
C ALA A 247 -6.99 -0.91 -6.37
N ARG A 248 -7.77 -0.37 -7.33
CA ARG A 248 -7.65 -0.70 -8.75
C ARG A 248 -6.33 -0.21 -9.34
N GLY A 249 -5.90 1.02 -9.05
CA GLY A 249 -4.60 1.55 -9.45
C GLY A 249 -3.44 0.72 -8.88
N GLY A 250 -3.53 0.29 -7.61
CA GLY A 250 -2.55 -0.63 -7.02
C GLY A 250 -2.48 -1.99 -7.73
N ALA A 251 -3.64 -2.56 -8.11
CA ALA A 251 -3.69 -3.79 -8.89
C ALA A 251 -3.09 -3.62 -10.30
N LEU A 252 -3.40 -2.50 -10.97
CA LEU A 252 -2.81 -2.14 -12.27
C LEU A 252 -1.28 -2.02 -12.18
N LEU A 253 -0.75 -1.39 -11.12
CA LEU A 253 0.69 -1.37 -10.89
C LEU A 253 1.28 -2.77 -10.70
N ALA A 254 0.62 -3.65 -9.93
CA ALA A 254 1.09 -5.03 -9.74
C ALA A 254 1.12 -5.85 -11.05
N MET A 255 0.29 -5.48 -12.03
CA MET A 255 0.28 -6.03 -13.40
C MET A 255 1.28 -5.36 -14.36
N ALA A 256 2.15 -4.47 -13.87
CA ALA A 256 3.04 -3.68 -14.72
C ALA A 256 2.31 -2.79 -15.75
N ARG A 257 1.16 -2.23 -15.35
CA ARG A 257 0.35 -1.30 -16.17
C ARG A 257 0.34 0.12 -15.54
N PRO A 258 1.51 0.79 -15.44
CA PRO A 258 1.62 2.06 -14.71
C PRO A 258 0.81 3.18 -15.33
N VAL A 259 0.77 3.28 -16.66
CA VAL A 259 0.03 4.35 -17.37
C VAL A 259 -1.46 4.28 -17.06
N GLU A 260 -2.03 3.09 -16.98
CA GLU A 260 -3.45 2.92 -16.63
C GLU A 260 -3.71 3.19 -15.15
N ALA A 261 -2.77 2.83 -14.27
CA ALA A 261 -2.86 3.14 -12.85
C ALA A 261 -2.90 4.65 -12.56
N LEU A 262 -2.20 5.46 -13.39
CA LEU A 262 -2.17 6.92 -13.25
C LEU A 262 -3.58 7.53 -13.30
N ALA A 263 -4.47 7.03 -14.16
CA ALA A 263 -5.83 7.56 -14.26
C ALA A 263 -6.61 7.42 -12.93
N ASP A 264 -6.44 6.30 -12.23
CA ASP A 264 -7.05 6.11 -10.92
C ASP A 264 -6.39 6.98 -9.84
N PHE A 265 -5.05 7.09 -9.86
CA PHE A 265 -4.33 7.92 -8.90
C PHE A 265 -4.65 9.41 -9.06
N ASP A 266 -4.83 9.89 -10.28
CA ASP A 266 -5.24 11.26 -10.56
C ASP A 266 -6.64 11.54 -10.00
N ARG A 267 -7.61 10.62 -10.19
CA ARG A 267 -8.95 10.74 -9.57
C ARG A 267 -8.90 10.76 -8.05
N VAL A 268 -8.03 9.96 -7.43
CA VAL A 268 -7.82 10.02 -5.97
C VAL A 268 -7.30 11.40 -5.55
N LEU A 269 -6.34 11.94 -6.28
CA LEU A 269 -5.70 13.22 -5.96
C LEU A 269 -6.58 14.44 -6.27
N GLU A 270 -7.52 14.33 -7.21
CA GLU A 270 -8.59 15.31 -7.38
C GLU A 270 -9.46 15.41 -6.13
N ALA A 271 -9.83 14.26 -5.55
CA ALA A 271 -10.62 14.21 -4.31
C ALA A 271 -9.80 14.53 -3.05
N ARG A 272 -8.49 14.21 -3.07
CA ARG A 272 -7.58 14.35 -1.92
C ARG A 272 -6.22 14.91 -2.37
N PRO A 273 -6.12 16.21 -2.68
CA PRO A 273 -4.88 16.80 -3.23
C PRO A 273 -3.65 16.70 -2.32
N GLY A 274 -3.87 16.54 -1.01
CA GLY A 274 -2.83 16.41 0.02
C GLY A 274 -2.47 14.97 0.41
N ASP A 275 -3.00 13.95 -0.29
CA ASP A 275 -2.66 12.55 0.00
C ASP A 275 -1.22 12.22 -0.43
N ALA A 276 -0.27 12.39 0.50
CA ALA A 276 1.15 12.18 0.26
C ALA A 276 1.48 10.75 -0.20
N GLY A 277 0.76 9.77 0.35
CA GLY A 277 0.94 8.37 -0.02
C GLY A 277 0.51 8.10 -1.46
N MET A 278 -0.61 8.69 -1.88
CA MET A 278 -1.06 8.57 -3.26
C MET A 278 -0.16 9.32 -4.25
N ARG A 279 0.35 10.51 -3.88
CA ARG A 279 1.35 11.22 -4.69
C ARG A 279 2.62 10.40 -4.86
N TRP A 280 3.08 9.75 -3.78
CA TRP A 280 4.21 8.84 -3.87
C TRP A 280 3.93 7.66 -4.83
N ASN A 281 2.76 7.02 -4.74
CA ASN A 281 2.37 5.96 -5.69
C ASN A 281 2.30 6.45 -7.13
N ARG A 282 1.79 7.66 -7.37
CA ARG A 282 1.77 8.30 -8.69
C ARG A 282 3.18 8.57 -9.20
N GLY A 283 4.08 9.06 -8.34
CA GLY A 283 5.50 9.23 -8.65
C GLY A 283 6.15 7.90 -9.03
N PHE A 284 5.92 6.85 -8.26
CA PHE A 284 6.39 5.49 -8.58
C PHE A 284 5.89 5.03 -9.96
N ALA A 285 4.59 5.21 -10.24
CA ALA A 285 3.99 4.84 -11.52
C ALA A 285 4.61 5.60 -12.70
N ARG A 286 4.81 6.92 -12.57
CA ARG A 286 5.48 7.74 -13.58
C ARG A 286 6.91 7.30 -13.83
N LEU A 287 7.68 7.09 -12.76
CA LEU A 287 9.05 6.58 -12.87
C LEU A 287 9.08 5.21 -13.55
N LEU A 288 8.17 4.29 -13.21
CA LEU A 288 8.11 2.96 -13.84
C LEU A 288 7.73 3.05 -15.34
N ALA A 289 6.93 4.05 -15.71
CA ALA A 289 6.59 4.36 -17.09
C ALA A 289 7.71 5.11 -17.86
N GLY A 290 8.82 5.45 -17.20
CA GLY A 290 9.93 6.21 -17.79
C GLY A 290 9.76 7.73 -17.79
N ASP A 291 8.67 8.24 -17.21
CA ASP A 291 8.40 9.67 -17.04
C ASP A 291 9.13 10.22 -15.80
N TYR A 292 10.45 10.37 -15.93
CA TYR A 292 11.32 10.80 -14.83
C TYR A 292 11.08 12.27 -14.46
N GLU A 293 10.91 13.13 -15.47
CA GLU A 293 10.66 14.56 -15.30
C GLU A 293 9.48 14.82 -14.36
N ASN A 294 8.34 14.16 -14.61
CA ASN A 294 7.15 14.36 -13.78
C ASN A 294 7.04 13.36 -12.61
N GLY A 295 7.88 12.32 -12.60
CA GLY A 295 7.92 11.29 -11.56
C GLY A 295 8.66 11.76 -10.30
N TRP A 296 9.82 12.41 -10.44
CA TRP A 296 10.63 12.82 -9.28
C TRP A 296 9.93 13.78 -8.31
N PRO A 297 9.22 14.83 -8.77
CA PRO A 297 8.53 15.75 -7.86
C PRO A 297 7.46 15.04 -7.02
N GLU A 298 6.77 14.07 -7.61
CA GLU A 298 5.75 13.26 -6.94
C GLU A 298 6.36 12.22 -6.00
N PHE A 299 7.46 11.58 -6.41
CA PHE A 299 8.16 10.60 -5.61
C PHE A 299 8.75 11.19 -4.30
N ASP A 300 9.04 12.48 -4.28
CA ASP A 300 9.44 13.22 -3.08
C ASP A 300 8.33 13.35 -2.01
N TRP A 301 7.06 13.13 -2.37
CA TRP A 301 5.99 13.13 -1.38
C TRP A 301 6.07 11.99 -0.37
N ARG A 302 6.90 10.96 -0.63
CA ARG A 302 7.24 9.92 0.35
C ARG A 302 7.70 10.49 1.70
N ARG A 303 8.28 11.70 1.71
CA ARG A 303 8.72 12.42 2.92
C ARG A 303 7.59 12.89 3.82
N HIS A 304 6.39 13.01 3.24
CA HIS A 304 5.20 13.54 3.89
C HIS A 304 4.18 12.43 4.20
N ASP A 305 4.47 11.16 3.89
CA ASP A 305 3.59 10.05 4.25
C ASP A 305 3.67 9.78 5.76
N ALA A 306 2.57 10.07 6.46
CA ALA A 306 2.44 9.85 7.90
C ALA A 306 2.49 8.37 8.31
N ARG A 307 2.38 7.44 7.35
CA ARG A 307 2.42 5.98 7.58
C ARG A 307 3.82 5.40 7.43
N ALA A 308 4.82 6.23 7.10
CA ALA A 308 6.20 5.76 7.02
C ALA A 308 6.68 5.23 8.37
N GLU A 309 7.21 4.01 8.39
CA GLU A 309 7.79 3.38 9.57
C GLU A 309 9.25 2.98 9.30
N PRO A 310 10.24 3.57 10.00
CA PRO A 310 10.10 4.64 10.99
C PRO A 310 9.63 5.97 10.37
N PRO A 311 9.09 6.91 11.18
CA PRO A 311 8.72 8.24 10.70
C PRO A 311 9.89 8.95 10.01
N TRP A 312 9.57 9.77 9.01
CA TRP A 312 10.57 10.56 8.31
C TRP A 312 11.31 11.52 9.24
N ARG A 313 12.63 11.60 9.07
CA ARG A 313 13.49 12.53 9.80
C ARG A 313 13.14 13.96 9.43
N ARG A 314 13.21 14.85 10.42
CA ARG A 314 13.03 16.29 10.25
C ARG A 314 14.30 17.00 10.71
N PHE A 315 14.79 17.91 9.88
CA PHE A 315 15.91 18.77 10.18
C PHE A 315 15.44 20.22 10.20
N ALA A 316 16.14 21.08 10.94
CA ALA A 316 15.86 22.51 10.94
C ALA A 316 16.41 23.20 9.68
N GLN A 317 17.47 22.64 9.12
CA GLN A 317 18.13 23.06 7.89
C GLN A 317 17.22 22.82 6.68
N PRO A 318 17.26 23.70 5.67
CA PRO A 318 16.44 23.54 4.48
C PRO A 318 16.91 22.38 3.59
N THR A 319 15.95 21.75 2.90
CA THR A 319 16.23 20.74 1.88
C THR A 319 16.88 21.38 0.65
N TRP A 320 18.02 20.86 0.22
CA TRP A 320 18.61 21.25 -1.06
C TRP A 320 17.83 20.65 -2.23
N THR A 321 17.46 21.51 -3.18
CA THR A 321 16.60 21.17 -4.33
C THR A 321 17.25 21.48 -5.68
N GLY A 322 18.58 21.68 -5.71
CA GLY A 322 19.35 21.88 -6.94
C GLY A 322 19.91 23.28 -7.17
N GLY A 323 19.64 24.23 -6.27
CA GLY A 323 20.21 25.57 -6.33
C GLY A 323 21.72 25.62 -6.04
N ASP A 324 22.30 26.82 -6.04
CA ASP A 324 23.72 27.03 -5.72
C ASP A 324 24.08 26.47 -4.33
N ILE A 325 25.21 25.77 -4.27
CA ILE A 325 25.70 25.02 -3.11
C ILE A 325 27.21 25.25 -2.87
N ALA A 326 27.88 26.06 -3.69
CA ALA A 326 29.32 26.24 -3.58
C ALA A 326 29.70 26.78 -2.19
N GLY A 327 30.68 26.12 -1.55
CA GLY A 327 31.17 26.44 -0.21
C GLY A 327 30.23 26.05 0.95
N ARG A 328 29.04 25.52 0.67
CA ARG A 328 28.08 25.08 1.69
C ARG A 328 28.34 23.64 2.12
N THR A 329 28.03 23.34 3.37
CA THR A 329 28.09 21.98 3.93
C THR A 329 26.73 21.30 3.82
N ILE A 330 26.67 20.14 3.17
CA ILE A 330 25.42 19.40 2.95
C ILE A 330 25.47 18.02 3.60
N LEU A 331 24.40 17.69 4.32
CA LEU A 331 24.11 16.33 4.77
C LEU A 331 23.36 15.57 3.67
N LEU A 332 24.04 14.59 3.07
CA LEU A 332 23.41 13.57 2.25
C LEU A 332 23.18 12.33 3.13
N TYR A 333 21.95 11.84 3.22
CA TYR A 333 21.64 10.75 4.15
C TYR A 333 20.78 9.64 3.55
N ALA A 334 21.07 8.42 3.99
CA ALA A 334 20.32 7.23 3.61
C ALA A 334 18.98 7.13 4.35
N GLU A 335 17.89 7.12 3.59
CA GLU A 335 16.53 7.05 4.11
C GLU A 335 15.84 5.69 3.88
N GLN A 336 16.20 4.95 2.82
CA GLN A 336 15.61 3.66 2.45
C GLN A 336 16.57 2.47 2.68
N GLY A 337 16.52 1.44 1.84
CA GLY A 337 17.28 0.22 1.93
C GLY A 337 18.73 0.36 1.45
N LEU A 338 19.51 -0.69 1.68
CA LEU A 338 20.95 -0.69 1.34
C LEU A 338 21.20 -0.57 -0.17
N GLY A 339 20.33 -1.18 -0.99
CA GLY A 339 20.41 -1.08 -2.45
C GLY A 339 20.15 0.33 -2.96
N ASP A 340 19.23 1.05 -2.33
CA ASP A 340 18.94 2.45 -2.65
C ASP A 340 20.17 3.32 -2.39
N THR A 341 20.81 3.15 -1.23
CA THR A 341 22.05 3.84 -0.89
C THR A 341 23.15 3.52 -1.90
N LEU A 342 23.42 2.24 -2.17
CA LEU A 342 24.44 1.81 -3.13
C LEU A 342 24.23 2.39 -4.54
N GLN A 343 22.98 2.57 -4.96
CA GLN A 343 22.68 3.19 -6.25
C GLN A 343 22.91 4.70 -6.23
N PHE A 344 22.35 5.40 -5.24
CA PHE A 344 22.26 6.86 -5.26
C PHE A 344 23.49 7.58 -4.72
N VAL A 345 24.41 6.90 -4.04
CA VAL A 345 25.72 7.48 -3.71
C VAL A 345 26.52 7.90 -4.95
N ARG A 346 26.15 7.43 -6.15
CA ARG A 346 26.70 7.92 -7.43
C ARG A 346 26.55 9.42 -7.66
N TYR A 347 25.58 10.05 -6.99
CA TYR A 347 25.36 11.49 -7.10
C TYR A 347 26.28 12.29 -6.16
N VAL A 348 26.94 11.64 -5.20
CA VAL A 348 27.81 12.31 -4.22
C VAL A 348 28.97 13.07 -4.91
N PRO A 349 29.73 12.46 -5.85
CA PRO A 349 30.74 13.21 -6.60
C PRO A 349 30.16 14.42 -7.33
N LEU A 350 28.99 14.28 -7.96
CA LEU A 350 28.33 15.38 -8.70
C LEU A 350 27.94 16.55 -7.81
N VAL A 351 27.56 16.28 -6.56
CA VAL A 351 27.26 17.32 -5.56
C VAL A 351 28.55 18.00 -5.10
N ALA A 352 29.62 17.23 -4.86
CA ALA A 352 30.92 17.77 -4.46
C ALA A 352 31.57 18.62 -5.58
N GLU A 353 31.43 18.23 -6.84
CA GLU A 353 31.90 18.98 -8.02
C GLU A 353 31.23 20.36 -8.15
N ARG A 354 30.04 20.56 -7.55
CA ARG A 354 29.39 21.87 -7.43
C ARG A 354 29.96 22.73 -6.29
N GLY A 355 31.07 22.29 -5.66
CA GLY A 355 31.76 23.00 -4.58
C GLY A 355 31.18 22.76 -3.19
N ALA A 356 30.33 21.75 -3.02
CA ALA A 356 29.74 21.41 -1.73
C ALA A 356 30.73 20.61 -0.86
N ARG A 357 30.66 20.83 0.45
CA ARG A 357 31.31 19.99 1.47
C ARG A 357 30.33 18.90 1.92
N VAL A 358 30.54 17.66 1.49
CA VAL A 358 29.55 16.59 1.69
C VAL A 358 29.82 15.80 2.97
N ILE A 359 28.84 15.79 3.85
CA ILE A 359 28.70 14.80 4.92
C ILE A 359 27.76 13.72 4.42
N LEU A 360 28.23 12.48 4.34
CA LEU A 360 27.44 11.33 3.91
C LEU A 360 27.10 10.45 5.12
N GLU A 361 25.82 10.35 5.45
CA GLU A 361 25.32 9.46 6.51
C GLU A 361 24.68 8.21 5.90
N VAL A 362 25.18 7.02 6.26
CA VAL A 362 24.72 5.73 5.70
C VAL A 362 24.51 4.68 6.78
N GLN A 363 23.79 3.62 6.43
CA GLN A 363 23.60 2.47 7.30
C GLN A 363 24.97 1.82 7.60
N ARG A 364 25.22 1.41 8.85
CA ARG A 364 26.51 0.80 9.29
C ARG A 364 27.08 -0.26 8.33
N PRO A 365 26.29 -1.20 7.76
CA PRO A 365 26.83 -2.21 6.85
C PRO A 365 27.49 -1.67 5.57
N LEU A 366 27.26 -0.40 5.22
CA LEU A 366 27.81 0.23 4.02
C LEU A 366 29.03 1.13 4.31
N LEU A 367 29.39 1.35 5.57
CA LEU A 367 30.53 2.23 5.92
C LEU A 367 31.82 1.77 5.24
N SER A 368 32.15 0.47 5.34
CA SER A 368 33.43 -0.04 4.83
C SER A 368 33.53 0.02 3.31
N VAL A 369 32.41 -0.13 2.57
CA VAL A 369 32.43 -0.13 1.10
C VAL A 369 32.37 1.29 0.53
N LEU A 370 31.95 2.28 1.32
CA LEU A 370 31.82 3.68 0.91
C LEU A 370 32.95 4.58 1.43
N SER A 371 33.92 4.04 2.18
CA SER A 371 35.01 4.80 2.79
C SER A 371 35.90 5.54 1.78
N GLY A 372 36.00 5.01 0.56
CA GLY A 372 36.78 5.60 -0.55
C GLY A 372 35.94 6.35 -1.58
N LEU A 373 34.66 6.65 -1.31
CA LEU A 373 33.78 7.31 -2.28
C LEU A 373 34.25 8.76 -2.54
N PRO A 374 34.58 9.14 -3.78
CA PRO A 374 34.99 10.50 -4.10
C PRO A 374 33.93 11.55 -3.75
N GLY A 375 34.39 12.70 -3.27
CA GLY A 375 33.52 13.82 -2.91
C GLY A 375 32.96 13.77 -1.48
N VAL A 376 33.14 12.67 -0.74
CA VAL A 376 32.77 12.59 0.68
C VAL A 376 33.84 13.26 1.55
N GLU A 377 33.47 14.28 2.31
CA GLU A 377 34.35 14.90 3.32
C GLU A 377 34.27 14.14 4.65
N GLN A 378 33.07 13.73 5.05
CA GLN A 378 32.83 12.96 6.27
C GLN A 378 31.82 11.84 6.02
N LEU A 379 32.20 10.60 6.35
CA LEU A 379 31.33 9.43 6.30
C LEU A 379 30.85 9.06 7.71
N ILE A 380 29.54 9.06 7.93
CA ILE A 380 28.93 8.89 9.26
C ILE A 380 27.98 7.70 9.25
N ALA A 381 27.93 6.96 10.34
CA ALA A 381 26.94 5.91 10.50
C ALA A 381 25.59 6.50 10.93
N ARG A 382 24.51 6.02 10.33
CA ARG A 382 23.15 6.41 10.71
C ARG A 382 22.92 6.18 12.21
N GLY A 383 22.53 7.26 12.88
CA GLY A 383 22.28 7.28 14.33
C GLY A 383 23.48 7.75 15.16
N ASP A 384 24.66 7.90 14.58
CA ASP A 384 25.77 8.60 15.23
C ASP A 384 25.52 10.12 15.22
N PRO A 385 26.14 10.88 16.13
CA PRO A 385 26.02 12.34 16.17
C PRO A 385 26.42 12.97 14.83
N LEU A 386 25.60 13.90 14.34
CA LEU A 386 25.88 14.66 13.12
C LEU A 386 26.65 15.95 13.46
N PRO A 387 27.68 16.31 12.69
CA PRO A 387 28.30 17.63 12.77
C PRO A 387 27.35 18.70 12.21
N ASP A 388 27.74 19.97 12.34
CA ASP A 388 26.96 21.07 11.76
C ASP A 388 26.95 21.00 10.23
N PHE A 389 25.78 21.30 9.64
CA PHE A 389 25.58 21.40 8.19
C PHE A 389 24.60 22.52 7.87
N ASP A 390 24.67 23.01 6.64
CA ASP A 390 23.87 24.12 6.14
C ASP A 390 22.58 23.67 5.46
N LEU A 391 22.63 22.50 4.80
CA LEU A 391 21.60 21.95 3.93
C LEU A 391 21.48 20.43 4.16
N GLU A 392 20.31 19.88 3.90
CA GLU A 392 20.11 18.42 3.86
C GLU A 392 19.51 17.96 2.54
N CYS A 393 19.80 16.73 2.12
CA CYS A 393 19.11 16.10 1.00
C CYS A 393 19.13 14.58 1.17
N PRO A 394 17.97 13.90 1.23
CA PRO A 394 17.95 12.44 1.24
C PRO A 394 18.43 11.90 -0.11
N LEU A 395 19.15 10.77 -0.09
CA LEU A 395 19.84 10.25 -1.28
C LEU A 395 18.90 10.05 -2.48
N MET A 396 17.67 9.55 -2.27
CA MET A 396 16.74 9.32 -3.39
C MET A 396 16.01 10.58 -3.88
N SER A 397 16.30 11.76 -3.30
CA SER A 397 15.85 13.05 -3.83
C SER A 397 16.92 13.75 -4.67
N LEU A 398 18.15 13.24 -4.70
CA LEU A 398 19.23 13.78 -5.54
C LEU A 398 18.92 13.80 -7.04
N PRO A 399 18.26 12.77 -7.64
CA PRO A 399 17.90 12.82 -9.06
C PRO A 399 17.08 14.06 -9.41
N ARG A 400 16.12 14.42 -8.54
CA ARG A 400 15.33 15.65 -8.70
C ARG A 400 16.20 16.90 -8.62
N ALA A 401 17.06 16.97 -7.60
CA ALA A 401 17.89 18.14 -7.33
C ALA A 401 18.90 18.41 -8.46
N VAL A 402 19.38 17.37 -9.15
CA VAL A 402 20.30 17.55 -10.28
C VAL A 402 19.62 17.51 -11.65
N GLY A 403 18.32 17.25 -11.70
CA GLY A 403 17.53 17.26 -12.93
C GLY A 403 17.65 16.01 -13.79
N THR A 404 17.89 14.83 -13.21
CA THR A 404 18.02 13.57 -13.96
C THR A 404 16.71 13.18 -14.66
N GLY A 405 16.70 13.19 -15.99
CA GLY A 405 15.78 12.48 -16.85
C GLY A 405 16.19 11.02 -17.12
N LEU A 406 15.50 10.37 -18.06
CA LEU A 406 15.78 8.98 -18.41
C LEU A 406 17.06 8.84 -19.26
N ASP A 407 17.32 9.81 -20.13
CA ASP A 407 18.42 9.76 -21.11
C ASP A 407 19.75 10.30 -20.57
N ASP A 408 19.75 10.91 -19.38
CA ASP A 408 20.93 11.54 -18.76
C ASP A 408 21.24 10.96 -17.36
N VAL A 409 20.76 9.75 -17.09
CA VAL A 409 21.12 9.00 -15.89
C VAL A 409 22.66 8.93 -15.78
N PRO A 410 23.26 9.27 -14.62
CA PRO A 410 24.70 9.19 -14.45
C PRO A 410 25.14 7.72 -14.34
N ALA A 411 25.28 7.07 -15.50
CA ALA A 411 25.47 5.63 -15.64
C ALA A 411 26.94 5.19 -15.64
N ALA A 412 27.88 6.12 -15.47
CA ALA A 412 29.31 5.82 -15.44
C ALA A 412 29.65 4.85 -14.30
N VAL A 413 30.35 3.78 -14.63
CA VAL A 413 30.81 2.72 -13.71
C VAL A 413 32.26 2.36 -14.02
N PRO A 414 33.05 1.90 -13.03
CA PRO A 414 32.72 1.83 -11.61
C PRO A 414 32.65 3.21 -10.93
N TYR A 415 31.74 3.37 -9.97
CA TYR A 415 31.76 4.48 -9.01
C TYR A 415 31.98 4.01 -7.56
N LEU A 416 32.04 2.69 -7.35
CA LEU A 416 32.52 2.06 -6.13
C LEU A 416 33.69 1.13 -6.49
N HIS A 417 34.61 0.95 -5.56
CA HIS A 417 35.78 0.10 -5.76
C HIS A 417 35.94 -0.88 -4.59
N PRO A 418 36.32 -2.14 -4.84
CA PRO A 418 36.60 -3.09 -3.78
C PRO A 418 37.89 -2.69 -3.04
N ASP A 419 37.99 -3.09 -1.76
CA ASP A 419 39.26 -3.03 -1.06
C ASP A 419 40.30 -3.94 -1.75
N PRO A 420 41.46 -3.41 -2.21
CA PRO A 420 42.41 -4.21 -2.97
C PRO A 420 43.00 -5.41 -2.21
N GLN A 421 43.19 -5.28 -0.89
CA GLN A 421 43.75 -6.35 -0.07
C GLN A 421 42.73 -7.47 0.12
N ARG A 422 41.47 -7.11 0.40
CA ARG A 422 40.38 -8.09 0.47
C ARG A 422 40.15 -8.77 -0.87
N ALA A 423 40.19 -8.02 -1.96
CA ALA A 423 40.02 -8.57 -3.31
C ALA A 423 41.13 -9.58 -3.66
N ALA A 424 42.39 -9.30 -3.32
CA ALA A 424 43.49 -10.24 -3.50
C ALA A 424 43.29 -11.53 -2.66
N ALA A 425 42.92 -11.39 -1.38
CA ALA A 425 42.65 -12.54 -0.51
C ALA A 425 41.50 -13.42 -1.04
N TRP A 426 40.46 -12.81 -1.61
CA TRP A 426 39.37 -13.55 -2.24
C TRP A 426 39.78 -14.18 -3.58
N SER A 427 40.66 -13.53 -4.35
CA SER A 427 41.21 -14.09 -5.58
C SER A 427 41.86 -15.46 -5.34
N GLU A 428 42.71 -15.56 -4.30
CA GLU A 428 43.36 -16.81 -3.90
C GLU A 428 42.34 -17.89 -3.49
N ARG A 429 41.31 -17.51 -2.72
CA ARG A 429 40.27 -18.44 -2.24
C ARG A 429 39.36 -18.96 -3.35
N LEU A 430 39.27 -18.25 -4.48
CA LEU A 430 38.38 -18.58 -5.60
C LEU A 430 39.15 -19.13 -6.82
N ALA A 431 40.47 -19.30 -6.70
CA ALA A 431 41.35 -19.71 -7.79
C ALA A 431 41.10 -21.14 -8.28
N ASP A 432 40.70 -22.05 -7.39
CA ASP A 432 40.61 -23.48 -7.70
C ASP A 432 39.41 -23.84 -8.58
N GLY A 433 39.70 -24.53 -9.69
CA GLY A 433 38.71 -25.06 -10.63
C GLY A 433 38.63 -24.28 -11.95
N GLN A 434 38.09 -24.93 -12.97
CA GLN A 434 37.86 -24.33 -14.29
C GLN A 434 36.40 -23.92 -14.47
N GLY A 435 36.14 -23.01 -15.40
CA GLY A 435 34.81 -22.54 -15.77
C GLY A 435 34.44 -21.17 -15.20
N LEU A 436 33.35 -20.63 -15.74
CA LEU A 436 32.82 -19.30 -15.48
C LEU A 436 32.42 -19.14 -14.00
N ARG A 437 32.93 -18.12 -13.33
CA ARG A 437 32.67 -17.84 -11.91
C ARG A 437 31.45 -16.93 -11.77
N VAL A 438 30.37 -17.48 -11.23
CA VAL A 438 29.07 -16.80 -11.15
C VAL A 438 28.65 -16.62 -9.70
N GLY A 439 28.47 -15.38 -9.27
CA GLY A 439 27.87 -15.05 -7.98
C GLY A 439 26.36 -15.22 -8.03
N LEU A 440 25.74 -15.75 -6.97
CA LEU A 440 24.29 -15.97 -6.93
C LEU A 440 23.64 -15.36 -5.68
N VAL A 441 22.57 -14.59 -5.88
CA VAL A 441 21.68 -14.05 -4.83
C VAL A 441 20.23 -14.23 -5.23
N TRP A 442 19.44 -14.93 -4.41
CA TRP A 442 18.11 -15.41 -4.81
C TRP A 442 16.95 -14.85 -3.98
N ALA A 443 17.24 -14.07 -2.94
CA ALA A 443 16.21 -13.49 -2.09
C ALA A 443 16.59 -12.13 -1.50
N GLY A 444 15.57 -11.28 -1.36
CA GLY A 444 15.64 -10.02 -0.65
C GLY A 444 15.36 -10.14 0.85
N ASN A 445 14.88 -9.03 1.43
CA ASN A 445 14.52 -8.95 2.83
C ASN A 445 13.06 -9.41 3.01
N PRO A 446 12.77 -10.51 3.73
CA PRO A 446 11.40 -11.00 3.90
C PRO A 446 10.49 -10.05 4.69
N ARG A 447 11.05 -9.04 5.37
CA ARG A 447 10.27 -7.99 6.03
C ARG A 447 9.75 -6.93 5.06
N PHE A 448 10.26 -6.87 3.83
CA PHE A 448 9.78 -5.95 2.81
C PHE A 448 8.41 -6.42 2.29
N PRO A 449 7.35 -5.58 2.36
CA PRO A 449 6.05 -5.91 1.78
C PRO A 449 6.18 -6.18 0.27
N GLY A 450 5.96 -7.44 -0.14
CA GLY A 450 6.10 -7.88 -1.53
C GLY A 450 7.36 -8.71 -1.82
N ASP A 451 8.23 -8.97 -0.84
CA ASP A 451 9.42 -9.83 -1.04
C ASP A 451 9.08 -11.19 -1.65
N ALA A 452 7.99 -11.81 -1.20
CA ALA A 452 7.52 -13.09 -1.70
C ALA A 452 7.20 -13.09 -3.20
N LEU A 453 6.81 -11.96 -3.78
CA LEU A 453 6.50 -11.82 -5.21
C LEU A 453 7.74 -11.48 -6.05
N ARG A 454 8.75 -10.83 -5.47
CA ARG A 454 9.97 -10.36 -6.17
C ARG A 454 11.18 -11.28 -6.02
N SER A 455 11.18 -12.16 -5.03
CA SER A 455 12.27 -13.08 -4.75
C SER A 455 11.99 -14.44 -5.41
N PRO A 456 12.83 -14.91 -6.35
CA PRO A 456 12.66 -16.23 -6.96
C PRO A 456 12.82 -17.37 -5.97
N ARG A 457 13.52 -17.10 -4.85
CA ARG A 457 14.04 -18.13 -3.94
C ARG A 457 14.98 -19.08 -4.67
N LEU A 458 15.71 -19.91 -3.93
CA LEU A 458 16.66 -20.83 -4.55
C LEU A 458 15.95 -21.87 -5.43
N ALA A 459 14.75 -22.29 -5.03
CA ALA A 459 13.91 -23.22 -5.79
C ALA A 459 13.57 -22.68 -7.19
N GLY A 460 13.24 -21.38 -7.31
CA GLY A 460 12.92 -20.76 -8.59
C GLY A 460 14.12 -20.69 -9.54
N LEU A 461 15.35 -20.64 -9.02
CA LEU A 461 16.59 -20.56 -9.81
C LEU A 461 17.28 -21.92 -9.99
N ARG A 462 16.70 -23.03 -9.52
CA ARG A 462 17.34 -24.35 -9.55
C ARG A 462 17.87 -24.75 -10.94
N PRO A 463 17.15 -24.53 -12.07
CA PRO A 463 17.66 -24.88 -13.40
C PRO A 463 18.95 -24.15 -13.81
N VAL A 464 19.21 -22.97 -13.24
CA VAL A 464 20.43 -22.19 -13.53
C VAL A 464 21.66 -22.89 -12.98
N LEU A 465 21.54 -23.53 -11.81
CA LEU A 465 22.65 -24.18 -11.12
C LEU A 465 23.19 -25.43 -11.84
N ASP A 466 22.43 -26.01 -12.77
CA ASP A 466 22.82 -27.21 -13.53
C ASP A 466 23.56 -26.90 -14.84
N VAL A 467 23.83 -25.63 -15.14
CA VAL A 467 24.55 -25.25 -16.37
C VAL A 467 26.00 -25.76 -16.32
N PRO A 468 26.43 -26.62 -17.26
CA PRO A 468 27.81 -27.13 -17.29
C PRO A 468 28.83 -26.02 -17.55
N GLY A 469 30.05 -26.19 -17.03
CA GLY A 469 31.14 -25.22 -17.22
C GLY A 469 31.04 -23.97 -16.35
N VAL A 470 30.10 -23.95 -15.39
CA VAL A 470 29.89 -22.82 -14.47
C VAL A 470 30.17 -23.24 -13.04
N ARG A 471 30.88 -22.39 -12.30
CA ARG A 471 31.09 -22.48 -10.85
C ARG A 471 30.27 -21.40 -10.18
N PHE A 472 29.38 -21.79 -9.27
CA PHE A 472 28.48 -20.88 -8.57
C PHE A 472 28.98 -20.55 -7.17
N PHE A 473 28.90 -19.29 -6.80
CA PHE A 473 29.28 -18.77 -5.49
C PHE A 473 28.08 -18.08 -4.84
N GLY A 474 27.53 -18.69 -3.78
CA GLY A 474 26.39 -18.13 -3.05
C GLY A 474 26.79 -16.89 -2.26
N LEU A 475 26.23 -15.73 -2.60
CA LEU A 475 26.46 -14.45 -1.92
C LEU A 475 25.28 -14.07 -1.00
N GLN A 476 24.29 -14.95 -0.86
CA GLN A 476 23.08 -14.69 -0.08
C GLN A 476 23.41 -14.49 1.40
N LYS A 477 22.83 -13.43 1.99
CA LYS A 477 22.83 -13.17 3.44
C LYS A 477 21.41 -13.19 4.00
N GLY A 478 21.31 -13.33 5.32
CA GLY A 478 20.05 -13.26 6.04
C GLY A 478 19.16 -14.50 5.86
N PRO A 479 17.85 -14.38 6.14
CA PRO A 479 16.91 -15.52 6.16
C PRO A 479 16.77 -16.26 4.82
N GLY A 480 17.17 -15.65 3.69
CA GLY A 480 17.19 -16.31 2.39
C GLY A 480 18.10 -17.56 2.35
N ARG A 481 19.11 -17.65 3.24
CA ARG A 481 20.01 -18.80 3.33
C ARG A 481 19.35 -20.09 3.79
N GLU A 482 18.19 -20.01 4.46
CA GLU A 482 17.40 -21.19 4.88
C GLU A 482 16.98 -22.07 3.67
N ASP A 483 16.97 -21.51 2.46
CA ASP A 483 16.69 -22.28 1.24
C ASP A 483 17.76 -23.37 0.96
N LEU A 484 19.01 -23.19 1.42
CA LEU A 484 20.10 -24.15 1.23
C LEU A 484 19.85 -25.49 1.94
N GLU A 485 19.02 -25.49 2.97
CA GLU A 485 18.62 -26.72 3.69
C GLU A 485 17.55 -27.51 2.93
N ARG A 486 16.86 -26.86 1.99
CA ARG A 486 15.67 -27.40 1.30
C ARG A 486 15.93 -27.80 -0.15
N VAL A 487 17.02 -27.30 -0.74
CA VAL A 487 17.35 -27.51 -2.14
C VAL A 487 18.70 -28.20 -2.24
N ALA A 488 18.76 -29.35 -2.91
CA ALA A 488 20.01 -30.06 -3.15
C ALA A 488 20.92 -29.25 -4.09
N MET A 489 22.14 -28.96 -3.63
CA MET A 489 23.13 -28.17 -4.36
C MET A 489 24.06 -29.07 -5.20
N PRO A 490 24.40 -28.66 -6.44
CA PRO A 490 25.40 -29.36 -7.23
C PRO A 490 26.81 -29.12 -6.66
N ALA A 491 27.75 -30.01 -7.02
CA ALA A 491 29.16 -29.87 -6.60
C ALA A 491 29.84 -28.59 -7.14
N SER A 492 29.27 -27.95 -8.17
CA SER A 492 29.72 -26.67 -8.71
C SER A 492 29.33 -25.47 -7.86
N PHE A 493 28.53 -25.65 -6.79
CA PHE A 493 28.08 -24.56 -5.92
C PHE A 493 28.86 -24.49 -4.61
N THR A 494 29.36 -23.30 -4.28
CA THR A 494 30.05 -22.98 -3.03
C THR A 494 29.29 -21.89 -2.26
N ASP A 495 28.85 -22.16 -1.03
CA ASP A 495 28.23 -21.15 -0.18
C ASP A 495 29.28 -20.24 0.48
N LEU A 496 29.33 -18.97 0.07
CA LEU A 496 30.22 -17.97 0.67
C LEU A 496 29.54 -17.16 1.79
N GLY A 497 28.22 -17.31 1.98
CA GLY A 497 27.42 -16.55 2.93
C GLY A 497 27.94 -16.51 4.39
N PRO A 498 28.50 -17.61 4.95
CA PRO A 498 29.14 -17.59 6.27
C PRO A 498 30.37 -16.69 6.39
N TYR A 499 31.08 -16.49 5.28
CA TYR A 499 32.39 -15.84 5.25
C TYR A 499 32.34 -14.36 4.87
N ILE A 500 31.15 -13.85 4.51
CA ILE A 500 30.92 -12.44 4.18
C ILE A 500 30.59 -11.69 5.48
N ALA A 501 31.45 -10.79 5.94
CA ALA A 501 31.17 -9.97 7.12
C ALA A 501 30.29 -8.76 6.78
N ASP A 502 30.58 -8.09 5.66
CA ASP A 502 29.95 -6.84 5.24
C ASP A 502 29.87 -6.68 3.70
N PHE A 503 29.44 -5.50 3.24
CA PHE A 503 29.39 -5.21 1.81
C PHE A 503 30.77 -5.00 1.17
N ALA A 504 31.82 -4.72 1.95
CA ALA A 504 33.18 -4.62 1.40
C ALA A 504 33.73 -6.02 1.06
N ASP A 505 33.42 -7.05 1.85
CA ASP A 505 33.70 -8.45 1.47
C ASP A 505 32.90 -8.86 0.23
N THR A 506 31.62 -8.48 0.17
CA THR A 506 30.78 -8.78 -0.99
C THR A 506 31.37 -8.14 -2.26
N ALA A 507 31.84 -6.89 -2.18
CA ALA A 507 32.49 -6.20 -3.29
C ALA A 507 33.81 -6.86 -3.70
N ALA A 508 34.64 -7.25 -2.73
CA ALA A 508 35.90 -7.94 -2.96
C ALA A 508 35.70 -9.31 -3.62
N ILE A 509 34.67 -10.06 -3.23
CA ILE A 509 34.29 -11.31 -3.90
C ILE A 509 33.86 -11.01 -5.34
N MET A 510 32.94 -10.05 -5.55
CA MET A 510 32.42 -9.71 -6.87
C MET A 510 33.50 -9.27 -7.87
N ALA A 511 34.54 -8.59 -7.40
CA ALA A 511 35.70 -8.22 -8.22
C ALA A 511 36.47 -9.41 -8.81
N ASN A 512 36.27 -10.61 -8.26
CA ASN A 512 36.87 -11.87 -8.71
C ASN A 512 35.86 -12.78 -9.43
N LEU A 513 34.66 -12.28 -9.76
CA LEU A 513 33.63 -13.03 -10.49
C LEU A 513 33.52 -12.52 -11.92
N ASP A 514 33.14 -13.42 -12.82
CA ASP A 514 32.91 -13.08 -14.23
C ASP A 514 31.48 -12.56 -14.45
N LEU A 515 30.55 -12.96 -13.59
CA LEU A 515 29.14 -12.56 -13.62
C LEU A 515 28.51 -12.63 -12.23
N VAL A 516 27.54 -11.76 -11.95
CA VAL A 516 26.63 -11.89 -10.80
C VAL A 516 25.20 -12.08 -11.30
N ILE A 517 24.51 -13.12 -10.85
CA ILE A 517 23.08 -13.31 -11.04
C ILE A 517 22.37 -12.99 -9.72
N SER A 518 21.47 -12.03 -9.75
CA SER A 518 20.85 -11.52 -8.53
C SER A 518 19.37 -11.19 -8.73
N SER A 519 18.54 -11.50 -7.73
CA SER A 519 17.25 -10.81 -7.60
C SER A 519 17.47 -9.30 -7.37
N CYS A 520 16.51 -8.45 -7.72
CA CYS A 520 16.60 -6.99 -7.50
C CYS A 520 16.81 -6.64 -6.02
N THR A 521 18.05 -6.61 -5.55
CA THR A 521 18.47 -6.46 -4.16
C THR A 521 19.79 -5.68 -4.09
N GLY A 522 20.25 -5.32 -2.88
CA GLY A 522 21.52 -4.61 -2.68
C GLY A 522 22.70 -5.16 -3.48
N PRO A 523 22.94 -6.47 -3.51
CA PRO A 523 23.98 -7.08 -4.35
C PRO A 523 23.87 -6.78 -5.85
N ALA A 524 22.67 -6.65 -6.43
CA ALA A 524 22.53 -6.26 -7.84
C ALA A 524 23.05 -4.84 -8.08
N HIS A 525 22.72 -3.91 -7.17
CA HIS A 525 23.20 -2.54 -7.22
C HIS A 525 24.70 -2.42 -6.95
N LEU A 526 25.25 -3.25 -6.05
CA LEU A 526 26.68 -3.29 -5.79
C LEU A 526 27.46 -3.80 -7.01
N ALA A 527 27.03 -4.90 -7.63
CA ALA A 527 27.68 -5.42 -8.84
C ALA A 527 27.68 -4.37 -9.96
N GLY A 528 26.53 -3.72 -10.18
CA GLY A 528 26.43 -2.61 -11.14
C GLY A 528 27.34 -1.43 -10.78
N ALA A 529 27.43 -1.06 -9.50
CA ALA A 529 28.31 0.02 -9.03
C ALA A 529 29.81 -0.25 -9.22
N LEU A 530 30.20 -1.52 -9.15
CA LEU A 530 31.56 -2.01 -9.37
C LEU A 530 31.89 -2.20 -10.86
N GLY A 531 30.92 -2.04 -11.76
CA GLY A 531 31.11 -2.35 -13.18
C GLY A 531 31.28 -3.85 -13.46
N VAL A 532 30.84 -4.71 -12.55
CA VAL A 532 30.83 -6.17 -12.76
C VAL A 532 29.60 -6.53 -13.62
N PRO A 533 29.72 -7.43 -14.61
CA PRO A 533 28.56 -7.95 -15.33
C PRO A 533 27.50 -8.49 -14.37
N VAL A 534 26.26 -8.05 -14.53
CA VAL A 534 25.17 -8.43 -13.62
C VAL A 534 23.90 -8.81 -14.39
N TRP A 535 23.35 -9.98 -14.10
CA TRP A 535 22.04 -10.38 -14.59
C TRP A 535 21.03 -10.27 -13.46
N VAL A 536 20.00 -9.45 -13.67
CA VAL A 536 18.98 -9.18 -12.67
C VAL A 536 17.71 -9.93 -13.03
N VAL A 537 17.29 -10.83 -12.14
CA VAL A 537 16.00 -11.52 -12.26
C VAL A 537 14.90 -10.70 -11.57
N LEU A 538 13.82 -10.43 -12.30
CA LEU A 538 12.81 -9.45 -11.94
C LEU A 538 11.40 -10.07 -11.93
N PRO A 539 10.54 -9.66 -10.98
CA PRO A 539 9.12 -9.98 -11.04
C PRO A 539 8.45 -9.31 -12.25
N LEU A 540 7.20 -9.68 -12.54
CA LEU A 540 6.41 -9.09 -13.63
C LEU A 540 6.40 -7.56 -13.55
N SER A 541 6.07 -7.02 -12.37
CA SER A 541 6.13 -5.58 -12.08
C SER A 541 7.36 -5.28 -11.21
N PRO A 542 8.46 -4.80 -11.80
CA PRO A 542 9.68 -4.52 -11.08
C PRO A 542 9.63 -3.14 -10.38
N ASP A 543 10.68 -2.86 -9.60
CA ASP A 543 10.96 -1.49 -9.20
C ASP A 543 11.23 -0.60 -10.44
N TRP A 544 10.83 0.68 -10.37
CA TRP A 544 10.89 1.63 -11.47
C TRP A 544 12.29 1.81 -12.09
N ARG A 545 13.36 1.49 -11.35
CA ARG A 545 14.75 1.56 -11.85
C ARG A 545 15.03 0.62 -13.00
N TRP A 546 14.29 -0.48 -13.08
CA TRP A 546 14.48 -1.50 -14.11
C TRP A 546 13.53 -1.35 -15.30
N LEU A 547 12.57 -0.43 -15.19
CA LEU A 547 11.57 -0.10 -16.22
C LEU A 547 10.83 -1.33 -16.77
N LEU A 548 10.01 -1.07 -17.79
CA LEU A 548 9.24 -2.08 -18.51
C LEU A 548 9.75 -2.19 -19.96
N GLY A 549 9.51 -3.35 -20.58
CA GLY A 549 9.75 -3.54 -22.03
C GLY A 549 11.21 -3.57 -22.48
N ARG A 550 12.17 -3.65 -21.56
CA ARG A 550 13.61 -3.67 -21.87
C ARG A 550 14.38 -4.76 -21.13
N GLU A 551 15.50 -5.18 -21.71
CA GLU A 551 16.45 -6.17 -21.17
C GLU A 551 17.78 -5.55 -20.71
N ASP A 552 17.98 -4.25 -20.89
CA ASP A 552 19.14 -3.48 -20.43
C ASP A 552 18.74 -2.50 -19.31
N SER A 553 19.71 -1.80 -18.71
CA SER A 553 19.44 -0.82 -17.64
C SER A 553 20.03 0.55 -17.97
N PRO A 554 19.25 1.65 -17.84
CA PRO A 554 19.80 3.00 -17.95
C PRO A 554 20.72 3.35 -16.76
N TRP A 555 20.63 2.62 -15.66
CA TRP A 555 21.42 2.86 -14.45
C TRP A 555 22.74 2.08 -14.40
N TYR A 556 22.80 0.94 -15.08
CA TYR A 556 23.91 -0.01 -15.02
C TYR A 556 24.21 -0.55 -16.42
N PRO A 557 25.21 -0.02 -17.13
CA PRO A 557 25.57 -0.46 -18.48
C PRO A 557 25.96 -1.95 -18.57
N THR A 558 26.38 -2.54 -17.44
CA THR A 558 26.78 -3.95 -17.35
C THR A 558 25.61 -4.89 -17.01
N ALA A 559 24.39 -4.36 -16.88
CA ALA A 559 23.23 -5.13 -16.47
C ALA A 559 22.46 -5.73 -17.66
N ARG A 560 22.03 -6.99 -17.49
CA ARG A 560 21.00 -7.64 -18.33
C ARG A 560 19.81 -8.04 -17.46
N LEU A 561 18.59 -7.83 -17.93
CA LEU A 561 17.36 -8.02 -17.16
C LEU A 561 16.56 -9.21 -17.67
N PHE A 562 16.14 -10.07 -16.75
CA PHE A 562 15.27 -11.21 -17.03
C PHE A 562 13.98 -11.08 -16.20
N ARG A 563 12.86 -10.82 -16.86
CA ARG A 563 11.60 -10.46 -16.21
C ARG A 563 10.54 -11.54 -16.40
N GLN A 564 9.78 -11.85 -15.36
CA GLN A 564 8.64 -12.76 -15.47
C GLN A 564 7.65 -12.30 -16.55
N ALA A 565 7.15 -13.26 -17.33
CA ALA A 565 5.99 -13.05 -18.20
C ALA A 565 4.66 -13.19 -17.44
N ARG A 566 4.66 -13.95 -16.34
CA ARG A 566 3.50 -14.18 -15.47
C ARG A 566 3.94 -14.17 -14.01
N VAL A 567 3.14 -13.55 -13.14
CA VAL A 567 3.44 -13.49 -11.70
C VAL A 567 3.67 -14.89 -11.13
N GLY A 568 4.78 -15.05 -10.40
CA GLY A 568 5.13 -16.29 -9.71
C GLY A 568 5.82 -17.34 -10.59
N ASP A 569 5.87 -17.16 -11.91
CA ASP A 569 6.52 -18.10 -12.83
C ASP A 569 8.02 -17.84 -12.93
N TRP A 570 8.76 -18.27 -11.91
CA TRP A 570 10.22 -18.15 -11.89
C TRP A 570 10.94 -19.21 -12.73
N THR A 571 10.27 -20.32 -13.05
CA THR A 571 10.85 -21.40 -13.86
C THR A 571 11.11 -20.94 -15.29
N GLU A 572 10.19 -20.17 -15.89
CA GLU A 572 10.38 -19.56 -17.21
C GLU A 572 11.62 -18.64 -17.23
N VAL A 573 11.74 -17.77 -16.22
CA VAL A 573 12.88 -16.86 -16.06
C VAL A 573 14.18 -17.64 -15.92
N ALA A 574 14.20 -18.66 -15.06
CA ALA A 574 15.37 -19.50 -14.85
C ALA A 574 15.80 -20.27 -16.10
N GLY A 575 14.85 -20.70 -16.93
CA GLY A 575 15.13 -21.31 -18.23
C GLY A 575 15.91 -20.36 -19.15
N ARG A 576 15.40 -19.14 -19.35
CA ARG A 576 16.10 -18.12 -20.16
C ARG A 576 17.47 -17.74 -19.60
N VAL A 577 17.59 -17.62 -18.28
CA VAL A 577 18.88 -17.38 -17.63
C VAL A 577 19.85 -18.53 -17.88
N ALA A 578 19.41 -19.79 -17.76
CA ALA A 578 20.24 -20.96 -18.00
C ALA A 578 20.71 -21.05 -19.47
N ASP A 579 19.83 -20.75 -20.43
CA ASP A 579 20.18 -20.73 -21.86
C ASP A 579 21.21 -19.65 -22.17
N ALA A 580 21.01 -18.43 -21.64
CA ALA A 580 21.98 -17.35 -21.76
C ALA A 580 23.33 -17.72 -21.13
N LEU A 581 23.31 -18.42 -19.99
CA LEU A 581 24.52 -18.82 -19.28
C LEU A 581 25.30 -19.91 -20.02
N ARG A 582 24.62 -20.87 -20.64
CA ARG A 582 25.25 -21.86 -21.53
C ARG A 582 25.98 -21.18 -22.68
N ALA A 583 25.35 -20.17 -23.30
CA ALA A 583 25.99 -19.41 -24.38
C ALA A 583 27.25 -18.67 -23.88
N ALA A 584 27.20 -18.05 -22.70
CA ALA A 584 28.37 -17.37 -22.11
C ALA A 584 29.51 -18.34 -21.77
N ALA A 585 29.18 -19.50 -21.19
CA ALA A 585 30.16 -20.53 -20.80
C ALA A 585 30.86 -21.19 -22.00
N LEU A 586 30.29 -21.13 -23.20
CA LEU A 586 30.94 -21.60 -24.43
C LEU A 586 31.96 -20.61 -25.00
N THR A 587 31.90 -19.34 -24.56
CA THR A 587 32.76 -18.24 -25.06
C THR A 587 33.92 -17.90 -24.12
N THR A 588 33.97 -18.51 -22.94
CA THR A 588 35.00 -18.34 -21.91
C THR A 588 35.82 -19.62 -21.81
#